data_AF-A0A554IIA3-F1
#
_entry.id   AF-A0A554IIA3-F1
#
_cell.length_a   1.000
_cell.length_b   1.000
_cell.length_c   1.000
_cell.angle_alpha   90.00
_cell.angle_beta   90.00
_cell.angle_gamma   90.00
#
_symmetry.space_group_name_H-M   'P 1'
#
loop_
_entity.id
_entity.type
_entity.pdbx_description
1 polymer ?
#
loop_
_entity_poly.entity_id
_entity_poly.type
_entity_poly.pdbx_seq_one_letter_code
_entity_poly.pdbx_strand_id
1 'polypeptide(L)' 'MTGAVVSTKMKDTVTVEITRFVRHPRYRKYLRVTRRIKAHDAGNTKKEGERVTIIECRPISRDKHFTVV' A
#
# COMPACT_ATOMS: atom_id res chain seq x y z
N MET A 1 3.45 -1.74 -7.44
CA MET A 1 4.24 -1.43 -6.22
C MET A 1 4.10 -2.57 -5.23
N THR A 2 5.12 -2.88 -4.43
CA THR A 2 5.05 -3.93 -3.40
C THR A 2 5.02 -3.30 -2.01
N GLY A 3 4.24 -3.89 -1.09
CA GLY A 3 4.13 -3.42 0.29
C GLY A 3 3.68 -4.52 1.23
N ALA A 4 3.65 -4.21 2.53
CA ALA A 4 3.16 -5.12 3.55
C ALA A 4 1.73 -4.74 3.96
N VAL A 5 0.87 -5.73 4.16
CA VAL A 5 -0.48 -5.50 4.68
C VAL A 5 -0.40 -5.19 6.17
N VAL A 6 -0.90 -4.03 6.56
CA VAL A 6 -0.97 -3.59 7.96
C VAL A 6 -2.31 -3.95 8.58
N SER A 7 -3.39 -3.79 7.83
CA SER A 7 -4.74 -4.00 8.37
C SER A 7 -5.73 -4.49 7.32
N THR A 8 -6.52 -5.48 7.73
CA THR A 8 -7.58 -6.11 6.92
C THR A 8 -8.97 -5.95 7.56
N LYS A 9 -9.11 -5.06 8.55
CA LYS A 9 -10.34 -4.90 9.34
C LYS A 9 -11.55 -4.37 8.57
N MET A 10 -11.32 -3.72 7.43
CA MET A 10 -12.38 -3.15 6.59
C MET A 10 -12.87 -4.18 5.58
N LYS A 11 -14.14 -4.07 5.17
CA LYS A 11 -14.69 -4.91 4.10
C LYS A 11 -14.12 -4.51 2.73
N ASP A 12 -13.73 -5.51 1.94
CA ASP A 12 -13.20 -5.39 0.58
C ASP A 12 -12.05 -4.38 0.43
N THR A 13 -11.25 -4.24 1.50
CA THR A 13 -10.21 -3.21 1.60
C THR A 13 -9.07 -3.66 2.50
N VAL A 14 -7.85 -3.47 2.01
CA VAL A 14 -6.65 -3.65 2.81
C VAL A 14 -5.85 -2.37 2.90
N THR A 15 -5.26 -2.11 4.06
CA THR A 15 -4.31 -1.02 4.26
C THR A 15 -2.90 -1.56 4.03
N VAL A 16 -2.25 -1.07 2.98
CA VAL A 16 -0.89 -1.49 2.58
C VAL A 16 0.10 -0.40 2.95
N GLU A 17 1.20 -0.78 3.61
CA GLU A 17 2.34 0.08 3.86
C GLU A 17 3.40 -0.13 2.77
N ILE A 18 3.68 0.93 2.02
CA ILE A 18 4.76 0.97 1.05
C ILE A 18 5.95 1.66 1.69
N THR A 19 7.11 1.00 1.65
CA THR A 19 8.38 1.58 2.05
C THR A 19 9.23 1.88 0.82
N ARG A 20 9.76 3.10 0.71
CA ARG A 20 10.71 3.47 -0.35
C ARG A 20 11.89 4.24 0.22
N PHE A 21 13.05 4.13 -0.43
CA PHE A 21 14.21 4.94 -0.10
C PHE A 21 14.22 6.20 -0.97
N VAL A 22 14.26 7.37 -0.34
CA VAL A 22 14.35 8.67 -1.01
C VAL A 22 15.67 9.31 -0.61
N ARG A 23 16.40 9.85 -1.58
CA ARG A 23 17.64 10.59 -1.33
C ARG A 23 17.29 11.97 -0.79
N HIS A 24 17.84 12.35 0.36
CA HIS A 24 17.65 13.70 0.89
C HIS A 24 18.31 14.72 -0.07
N PRO A 25 17.61 15.80 -0.49
CA PRO A 25 18.10 16.70 -1.53
C PRO A 25 19.42 17.40 -1.17
N ARG A 26 19.54 17.92 0.06
CA ARG A 26 20.76 18.58 0.55
C ARG A 26 21.87 17.61 0.94
N TYR A 27 21.58 16.68 1.86
CA TYR A 27 22.60 15.82 2.46
C TYR A 27 22.92 14.54 1.69
N ARG A 28 22.18 14.22 0.62
CA ARG A 28 22.39 13.03 -0.24
C ARG A 28 22.31 11.67 0.47
N LYS A 29 21.96 11.63 1.76
CA LYS A 29 21.68 10.42 2.56
C LYS A 29 20.38 9.78 2.10
N TYR A 30 20.34 8.44 2.05
CA TYR A 30 19.11 7.70 1.80
C TYR A 30 18.24 7.66 3.06
N LEU A 31 17.00 8.10 2.93
CA LEU A 31 15.99 8.11 3.97
C LEU A 31 14.89 7.11 3.62
N ARG A 32 14.46 6.34 4.62
CA ARG A 32 13.33 5.41 4.48
C ARG A 32 12.03 6.18 4.71
N VAL A 33 11.21 6.27 3.66
CA VAL A 33 9.89 6.92 3.71
C VAL A 33 8.82 5.85 3.60
N THR A 34 7.90 5.82 4.57
CA THR A 34 6.75 4.93 4.58
C THR A 34 5.49 5.71 4.20
N ARG A 35 4.62 5.09 3.39
CA ARG A 35 3.30 5.62 3.05
C ARG A 35 2.28 4.50 3.16
N ARG A 36 1.19 4.77 3.86
CA ARG A 36 0.02 3.89 3.92
C ARG A 36 -0.99 4.28 2.84
N ILE A 37 -1.52 3.30 2.13
CA ILE A 37 -2.59 3.49 1.15
C ILE A 37 -3.67 2.41 1.31
N LYS A 38 -4.88 2.74 0.87
CA LYS A 38 -6.02 1.81 0.84
C LYS A 38 -6.08 1.16 -0.53
N ALA A 39 -5.97 -0.16 -0.57
CA ALA A 39 -6.10 -0.96 -1.78
C ALA A 39 -7.39 -1.79 -1.71
N HIS A 40 -7.98 -2.03 -2.88
CA HIS A 40 -9.14 -2.89 -3.04
C HIS A 40 -8.70 -4.35 -3.17
N ASP A 41 -9.34 -5.20 -2.37
CA ASP A 41 -9.19 -6.66 -2.39
C ASP A 41 -10.59 -7.22 -2.18
N ALA A 42 -11.16 -7.89 -3.19
CA ALA A 42 -12.50 -8.44 -3.08
C ALA A 42 -12.47 -9.71 -2.21
N GLY A 43 -13.28 -9.76 -1.15
CA GLY A 43 -13.37 -10.93 -0.28
C GLY A 43 -12.29 -11.03 0.80
N ASN A 44 -11.47 -9.99 1.03
CA ASN A 44 -10.42 -9.95 2.06
C ASN A 44 -9.54 -11.22 2.05
N THR A 45 -9.02 -11.55 0.86
CA THR A 45 -8.25 -12.77 0.65
C THR A 45 -6.90 -12.72 1.35
N LYS A 46 -6.35 -11.51 1.54
CA LYS A 46 -5.01 -11.28 2.11
C LYS A 46 -5.03 -11.14 3.63
N LYS A 47 -3.96 -11.61 4.27
CA LYS A 47 -3.79 -11.53 5.73
C LYS A 47 -2.88 -10.37 6.15
N GLU A 48 -3.02 -9.94 7.41
CA GLU A 48 -2.09 -8.97 8.01
C GLU A 48 -0.66 -9.54 8.04
N GLY A 49 0.33 -8.72 7.67
CA GLY A 49 1.74 -9.10 7.58
C GLY A 49 2.18 -9.69 6.23
N GLU A 50 1.25 -10.00 5.32
CA GLU A 50 1.59 -10.53 4.00
C GLU A 50 2.21 -9.45 3.10
N ARG A 51 3.16 -9.86 2.25
CA ARG A 51 3.71 -9.00 1.19
C ARG A 51 2.82 -9.10 -0.04
N VAL A 52 2.27 -7.96 -0.46
CA VAL A 52 1.35 -7.88 -1.59
C VAL A 52 1.87 -6.93 -2.65
N THR A 53 1.50 -7.22 -3.89
CA THR A 53 1.71 -6.31 -5.02
C THR A 53 0.40 -5.58 -5.29
N ILE A 54 0.49 -4.28 -5.53
CA ILE A 54 -0.64 -3.42 -5.87
C ILE A 54 -0.41 -2.73 -7.20
N ILE A 55 -1.49 -2.57 -7.95
CA ILE A 55 -1.55 -1.90 -9.25
C ILE A 55 -2.51 -0.71 -9.18
N GLU A 56 -2.27 0.31 -9.98
CA GLU A 56 -3.19 1.43 -10.14
C GLU A 56 -4.47 0.96 -10.86
N CYS A 57 -5.62 1.43 -10.40
CA CYS A 57 -6.91 1.11 -11.00
C CYS A 57 -7.78 2.36 -11.08
N ARG A 58 -8.98 2.23 -11.69
CA ARG A 58 -9.99 3.29 -11.63
C ARG A 58 -10.26 3.67 -10.16
N PRO A 59 -10.63 4.93 -9.87
CA PRO A 59 -11.05 5.33 -8.53
C PRO A 59 -12.26 4.48 -8.10
N ILE A 60 -12.09 3.70 -7.04
CA ILE A 60 -13.16 2.91 -6.41
C ILE A 60 -13.82 3.72 -5.30
N SER A 61 -13.06 4.63 -4.68
CA SER A 61 -13.56 5.61 -3.72
C SER A 61 -12.67 6.85 -3.71
N ARG A 62 -12.94 7.80 -2.81
CA ARG A 62 -12.12 9.00 -2.60
C ARG A 62 -10.63 8.69 -2.40
N ASP A 63 -10.32 7.60 -1.69
CA ASP A 63 -8.94 7.27 -1.30
C ASP A 63 -8.46 5.91 -1.87
N LYS A 64 -9.34 5.12 -2.47
CA LYS A 64 -9.04 3.80 -3.03
C LYS A 64 -8.84 3.91 -4.54
N HIS A 65 -7.59 3.91 -4.95
CA HIS A 65 -7.15 4.02 -6.35
C HIS A 65 -6.23 2.87 -6.77
N PHE A 66 -6.14 1.84 -5.93
CA PHE A 66 -5.24 0.71 -6.13
C PHE A 66 -5.99 -0.60 -5.90
N THR A 67 -5.64 -1.63 -6.65
CA THR A 67 -6.13 -3.00 -6.48
C THR A 67 -4.96 -3.92 -6.14
N VAL A 68 -5.21 -4.88 -5.25
CA VAL A 68 -4.25 -5.94 -4.90
C VAL A 68 -4.23 -7.02 -5.98
N VAL A 69 -3.03 -7.50 -6.32
CA VAL A 69 -2.78 -8.64 -7.21
C VAL A 69 -2.36 -9.85 -6.39
#